data_AF-A0A353NPR1-F1
#
_entry.id   AF-A0A353NPR1-F1
#
_cell.length_a   1.000
_cell.length_b   1.000
_cell.length_c   1.000
_cell.angle_alpha   90.00
_cell.angle_beta   90.00
_cell.angle_gamma   90.00
#
_symmetry.space_group_name_H-M   'P 1'
#
loop_
_entity.id
_entity.type
_entity.pdbx_description
1 polymer ?
#
loop_
_entity_poly.entity_id
_entity_poly.type
_entity_poly.pdbx_seq_one_letter_code
_entity_poly.pdbx_strand_id
1 'polypeptide(L)' 'MTKMLFELNDVIKEYDGVPVLHIENLQFEENKIYAIMGPNGSGKSTLLKLLNL' A
#
# COMPACT_ATOMS: atom_id res chain seq x y z
N MET A 1 17.96 -4.62 -15.02
CA MET A 1 16.50 -4.80 -14.84
C MET A 1 16.19 -4.47 -13.40
N THR A 2 15.25 -3.55 -13.13
CA THR A 2 14.81 -3.29 -11.76
C THR A 2 14.01 -4.47 -11.24
N LYS A 3 14.30 -4.89 -10.00
CA LYS A 3 13.60 -6.00 -9.36
C LYS A 3 12.36 -5.45 -8.65
N MET A 4 11.22 -6.07 -8.87
CA MET A 4 9.99 -5.73 -8.17
C MET A 4 10.06 -6.21 -6.72
N LEU A 5 9.78 -5.32 -5.76
CA LEU A 5 9.83 -5.57 -4.33
C LEU A 5 8.44 -5.92 -3.78
N PHE A 6 7.43 -5.13 -4.16
CA PHE A 6 6.04 -5.36 -3.80
C PHE A 6 5.14 -5.19 -5.02
N GLU A 7 4.11 -6.03 -5.11
CA GLU A 7 3.05 -5.93 -6.09
C GLU A 7 1.71 -6.20 -5.39
N LEU A 8 0.80 -5.24 -5.51
CA LEU A 8 -0.56 -5.32 -4.98
C LEU A 8 -1.51 -5.23 -6.15
N ASN A 9 -2.38 -6.24 -6.28
CA ASN A 9 -3.41 -6.32 -7.30
C ASN A 9 -4.75 -6.56 -6.61
N ASP A 10 -5.69 -5.63 -6.78
CA ASP A 10 -7.05 -5.68 -6.24
C ASP A 10 -7.10 -6.02 -4.73
N VAL A 11 -6.39 -5.22 -3.93
CA VAL A 11 -6.26 -5.43 -2.48
C VAL A 11 -7.23 -4.52 -1.72
N ILE A 12 -8.15 -5.14 -0.99
CA ILE A 12 -9.02 -4.46 -0.03
C ILE A 12 -8.58 -4.81 1.39
N LYS A 13 -8.35 -3.78 2.22
CA LYS A 13 -8.08 -3.96 3.65
C LYS A 13 -9.19 -3.34 4.48
N GLU A 14 -9.77 -4.19 5.33
CA GLU A 14 -10.86 -3.81 6.23
C GLU A 14 -10.46 -3.95 7.70
N TYR A 15 -11.12 -3.16 8.53
CA TYR A 15 -11.17 -3.30 9.98
C TYR A 15 -12.63 -3.32 10.40
N ASP A 16 -13.03 -4.34 11.18
CA ASP A 16 -14.40 -4.51 11.65
C ASP A 16 -15.47 -4.40 10.53
N GLY A 17 -15.15 -4.92 9.34
CA GLY A 17 -16.01 -4.89 8.16
C GLY A 17 -16.09 -3.54 7.44
N VAL A 18 -15.28 -2.56 7.85
CA VAL A 18 -15.20 -1.25 7.20
C VAL A 18 -13.95 -1.21 6.31
N PRO A 19 -14.08 -0.98 4.99
CA PRO A 19 -12.93 -0.83 4.10
C PRO A 19 -12.16 0.46 4.40
N VAL A 20 -10.86 0.32 4.63
CA VAL A 20 -9.93 1.40 4.96
C VAL A 20 -8.91 1.64 3.84
N LEU A 21 -8.63 0.62 3.03
CA LEU A 21 -7.84 0.73 1.80
C LEU A 21 -8.48 -0.10 0.70
N HIS A 22 -8.42 0.44 -0.52
CA HIS A 22 -8.69 -0.27 -1.76
C HIS A 22 -7.58 0.13 -2.75
N ILE A 23 -6.78 -0.85 -3.17
CA ILE A 23 -5.64 -0.67 -4.06
C ILE A 23 -5.92 -1.51 -5.31
N GLU A 24 -6.30 -0.86 -6.40
CA GLU A 24 -6.54 -1.54 -7.68
C GLU A 24 -5.24 -2.13 -8.25
N ASN A 25 -4.19 -1.32 -8.33
CA ASN A 25 -2.85 -1.74 -8.70
C ASN A 25 -1.80 -0.82 -8.07
N LEU A 26 -0.77 -1.41 -7.44
CA LEU A 26 0.38 -0.68 -6.90
C LEU A 26 1.63 -1.55 -6.93
N GLN A 27 2.73 -0.97 -7.42
CA GLN A 27 4.01 -1.66 -7.54
C GLN A 27 5.14 -0.82 -6.93
N PHE A 28 6.00 -1.48 -6.17
CA PHE A 28 7.23 -0.91 -5.63
C PHE A 28 8.43 -1.68 -6.17
N GLU A 29 9.44 -0.98 -6.63
CA GLU A 29 10.69 -1.56 -7.14
C GLU A 29 11.82 -1.38 -6.12
N GLU A 30 12.74 -2.34 -6.10
CA GLU A 30 13.97 -2.23 -5.32
C GLU A 30 14.80 -1.02 -5.75
N ASN A 31 15.56 -0.46 -4.79
CA ASN A 31 16.47 0.68 -4.98
C ASN A 31 15.78 1.99 -5.42
N LYS A 32 14.50 2.18 -5.07
CA LYS A 32 13.77 3.44 -5.25
C LYS A 32 13.31 4.01 -3.90
N ILE A 33 13.13 5.33 -3.88
CA ILE A 33 12.54 6.05 -2.74
C ILE A 33 11.12 6.44 -3.14
N TYR A 34 10.15 6.08 -2.30
CA TYR A 34 8.74 6.37 -2.50
C TYR A 34 8.21 7.25 -1.37
N ALA A 35 7.33 8.19 -1.72
CA ALA A 35 6.62 9.01 -0.76
C ALA A 35 5.12 8.64 -0.79
N ILE A 36 4.58 8.25 0.37
CA ILE A 36 3.15 7.99 0.52
C ILE A 36 2.51 9.25 1.11
N MET A 37 1.66 9.91 0.32
CA MET A 37 1.02 11.17 0.69
C MET A 37 -0.50 11.03 0.76
N GLY A 38 -1.14 11.88 1.56
CA GLY A 38 -2.59 11.91 1.71
C GLY A 38 -3.04 12.46 3.06
N PRO A 39 -4.32 12.83 3.22
CA PRO A 39 -4.85 13.37 4.46
C PRO A 39 -4.81 12.37 5.63
N ASN A 40 -4.98 12.84 6.85
CA ASN A 40 -5.10 11.96 8.01
C ASN A 40 -6.29 11.02 7.84
N GLY A 41 -6.11 9.74 8.20
CA GLY A 41 -7.13 8.70 8.01
C GLY A 41 -7.18 8.06 6.62
N SER A 42 -6.38 8.51 5.64
CA SER A 42 -6.41 7.98 4.26
C SER A 42 -5.81 6.56 4.08
N GLY A 43 -5.53 5.83 5.16
CA GLY A 43 -4.98 4.47 5.09
C GLY A 43 -3.46 4.36 4.91
N LYS A 44 -2.67 5.45 4.97
CA LYS A 44 -1.20 5.39 4.80
C LYS A 44 -0.50 4.41 5.75
N SER A 45 -0.77 4.51 7.05
CA SER A 45 -0.21 3.57 8.04
C SER A 45 -0.77 2.16 7.87
N THR A 46 -1.99 2.01 7.34
CA THR A 46 -2.56 0.70 7.01
C THR A 46 -1.80 0.07 5.84
N LEU A 47 -1.40 0.86 4.84
CA LEU A 47 -0.63 0.39 3.69
C LEU A 47 0.75 -0.07 4.13
N LEU A 48 1.45 0.73 4.96
CA LEU A 48 2.74 0.34 5.53
C LEU A 48 2.64 -0.97 6.33
N LYS A 49 1.65 -1.08 7.22
CA LYS A 49 1.40 -2.32 7.98
C LYS A 49 1.13 -3.53 7.08
N LEU A 50 0.39 -3.33 5.98
CA LEU A 50 0.11 -4.39 5.01
C LEU A 50 1.39 -4.89 4.33
N LEU A 51 2.33 -3.98 4.06
CA LEU A 51 3.66 -4.27 3.53
C LEU A 51 4.66 -4.79 4.59
N ASN A 52 4.23 -4.94 5.85
CA ASN A 52 5.08 -5.22 7.01
C ASN A 52 6.19 -4.17 7.24
N LEU A 53 5.85 -2.88 7.09
CA LEU A 53 6.72 -1.72 7.29
C LEU A 53 6.23 -0.81 8.43
#